data_AF-A0A4Y2N4U3-F1
#
_entry.id   AF-A0A4Y2N4U3-F1
#
_cell.length_a   1.000
_cell.length_b   1.000
_cell.length_c   1.000
_cell.angle_alpha   90.00
_cell.angle_beta   90.00
_cell.angle_gamma   90.00
#
_symmetry.space_group_name_H-M   'P 1'
#
loop_
_entity.id
_entity.type
_entity.pdbx_description
1 polymer ?
#
loop_
_entity_poly.entity_id
_entity_poly.type
_entity_poly.pdbx_seq_one_letter_code
_entity_poly.pdbx_strand_id
1 'polypeptide(L)'
;MAKNIEESLFENPPHWVLHWDSKLLLSIAHWSVKTLEYRVAVLVTGKDFEYLLRLPVAVKGTGEQTAEVVIREVDLFGLRDNIIGISFDTTASNTGLIQGACIRIERKFGRSLLWLAWSSHP
;
A
#
# COMPACT_ATOMS: atom_id res chain seq x y z
N MET A 1 -24.16 -10.52 -1.73
CA MET A 1 -23.70 -9.45 -0.83
C MET A 1 -22.32 -8.91 -1.23
N ALA A 2 -21.33 -9.75 -1.57
CA ALA A 2 -20.01 -9.30 -2.06
C ALA A 2 -20.04 -8.50 -3.38
N LYS A 3 -20.86 -8.91 -4.36
CA LYS A 3 -20.97 -8.22 -5.67
C LYS A 3 -21.37 -6.74 -5.59
N ASN A 4 -22.22 -6.38 -4.63
CA ASN A 4 -22.75 -5.03 -4.52
C ASN A 4 -21.72 -4.04 -3.92
N ILE A 5 -20.71 -4.55 -3.21
CA ILE A 5 -19.65 -3.71 -2.63
C ILE A 5 -18.68 -3.29 -3.75
N GLU A 6 -18.34 -4.22 -4.65
CA GLU A 6 -17.51 -3.92 -5.83
C GLU A 6 -18.15 -2.83 -6.69
N GLU A 7 -19.43 -2.95 -7.05
CA GLU A 7 -20.09 -1.97 -7.93
C GLU A 7 -20.22 -0.57 -7.29
N SER A 8 -20.48 -0.48 -5.99
CA SER A 8 -20.61 0.82 -5.29
C SER A 8 -19.28 1.55 -5.06
N LEU A 9 -18.15 0.85 -5.12
CA LEU A 9 -16.82 1.46 -5.00
C LEU A 9 -16.49 2.37 -6.20
N PHE A 10 -17.16 2.21 -7.35
CA PHE A 10 -16.76 2.84 -8.61
C PHE A 10 -17.65 4.00 -9.08
N GLU A 11 -18.66 4.41 -8.31
CA GLU A 11 -19.57 5.51 -8.68
C GLU A 11 -19.13 6.87 -8.07
N ASN A 12 -18.67 7.81 -8.94
CA ASN A 12 -17.94 9.09 -8.70
C ASN A 12 -16.43 8.92 -8.55
N PRO A 13 -15.55 9.84 -9.03
CA PRO A 13 -14.11 9.67 -8.90
C PRO A 13 -13.78 9.66 -7.41
N PRO A 14 -13.58 8.48 -6.82
CA PRO A 14 -13.70 8.32 -5.41
C PRO A 14 -12.30 8.63 -4.88
N HIS A 15 -12.21 9.78 -4.22
CA HIS A 15 -10.96 10.33 -3.71
C HIS A 15 -10.41 9.42 -2.61
N TRP A 16 -9.46 8.57 -2.96
CA TRP A 16 -8.94 7.55 -2.05
C TRP A 16 -7.54 7.86 -1.58
N VAL A 17 -7.26 7.41 -0.36
CA VAL A 17 -5.92 7.39 0.19
C VAL A 17 -5.44 5.95 0.20
N LEU A 18 -4.28 5.73 -0.40
CA LEU A 18 -3.57 4.46 -0.36
C LEU A 18 -2.66 4.44 0.87
N HIS A 19 -2.72 3.37 1.65
CA HIS A 19 -1.87 3.20 2.81
C HIS A 19 -1.07 1.91 2.70
N TRP A 20 0.13 1.92 3.28
CA TRP A 20 0.88 0.70 3.52
C TRP A 20 1.65 0.75 4.84
N ASP A 21 1.81 -0.43 5.42
CA ASP A 21 2.73 -0.69 6.53
C ASP A 21 3.39 -2.06 6.34
N SER A 22 4.60 -2.24 6.83
CA SER A 22 5.33 -3.50 6.68
C SER A 22 5.75 -4.10 8.01
N LYS A 23 5.68 -5.42 8.10
CA LYS A 23 6.10 -6.18 9.28
C LYS A 23 6.91 -7.40 8.85
N LEU A 24 8.00 -7.68 9.57
CA LEU A 24 8.69 -8.95 9.48
C LEU A 24 7.90 -10.00 10.27
N LEU A 25 7.39 -11.03 9.60
CA LEU A 25 6.53 -12.06 10.18
C LEU A 25 7.13 -13.45 9.95
N LEU A 26 6.82 -14.39 10.86
CA LEU A 26 7.22 -15.78 10.72
C LEU A 26 6.32 -16.48 9.71
N SER A 27 6.93 -17.10 8.71
CA SER A 27 6.24 -18.01 7.79
C SER A 27 6.12 -19.38 8.45
N ILE A 28 4.87 -19.77 8.74
CA ILE A 28 4.53 -21.06 9.32
C ILE A 28 3.91 -21.93 8.23
N ALA A 29 4.53 -23.06 7.97
CA ALA A 29 3.98 -24.08 7.08
C ALA A 29 4.04 -25.43 7.79
N HIS A 30 2.92 -26.14 7.85
CA HIS A 30 2.82 -27.45 8.52
C HIS A 30 3.36 -27.43 9.96
N TRP A 31 2.94 -26.45 10.76
CA TRP A 31 3.32 -26.31 12.18
C TRP A 31 4.82 -26.13 12.45
N SER A 32 5.60 -25.86 11.41
CA SER A 32 7.04 -25.60 11.50
C SER A 32 7.34 -24.18 11.02
N VAL A 33 8.15 -23.45 11.78
CA VAL A 33 8.70 -22.15 11.36
C VAL A 33 9.70 -22.42 10.24
N LYS A 34 9.48 -21.84 9.06
CA LYS A 34 10.40 -22.00 7.92
C LYS A 34 11.37 -20.83 7.77
N THR A 35 10.83 -19.62 7.67
CA THR A 35 11.59 -18.41 7.34
C THR A 35 10.90 -17.16 7.89
N LEU A 36 11.64 -16.06 7.99
CA LEU A 36 11.08 -14.72 8.19
C LEU A 36 10.71 -14.14 6.82
N GLU A 37 9.51 -13.56 6.72
CA GLU A 37 8.97 -12.92 5.52
C GLU A 37 8.59 -11.48 5.82
N TYR A 38 8.96 -10.55 4.95
CA TYR A 38 8.44 -9.19 5.01
C TYR A 38 7.03 -9.19 4.40
N ARG A 39 6.01 -8.87 5.20
CA ARG A 39 4.65 -8.67 4.71
C ARG A 39 4.33 -7.20 4.68
N VAL A 40 3.70 -6.76 3.60
CA VAL A 40 3.22 -5.38 3.44
C VAL A 40 1.70 -5.43 3.48
N ALA A 41 1.09 -4.77 4.46
CA ALA A 41 -0.34 -4.49 4.43
C ALA A 41 -0.59 -3.38 3.42
N VAL A 42 -1.49 -3.61 2.46
CA VAL A 42 -1.90 -2.61 1.48
C VAL A 42 -3.40 -2.40 1.63
N LEU A 43 -3.80 -1.18 1.93
CA LEU A 43 -5.20 -0.83 2.16
C LEU A 43 -5.53 0.51 1.51
N VAL A 44 -6.81 0.73 1.27
CA VAL A 44 -7.34 2.00 0.78
C VAL A 44 -8.42 2.50 1.72
N THR A 45 -8.42 3.80 1.97
CA THR A 45 -9.53 4.47 2.66
C THR A 45 -10.21 5.45 1.73
N GLY A 46 -11.52 5.57 1.92
CA GLY A 46 -12.35 6.61 1.34
C GLY A 46 -13.18 7.27 2.45
N LYS A 47 -14.12 8.13 2.07
CA LYS A 47 -14.94 8.90 3.02
C LYS A 47 -15.61 8.03 4.09
N ASP A 48 -16.18 6.90 3.68
CA ASP A 48 -17.04 6.05 4.52
C ASP A 48 -16.57 4.58 4.55
N PHE A 49 -15.32 4.30 4.16
CA PHE A 49 -14.79 2.94 4.14
C PHE A 49 -13.28 2.86 4.37
N GLU A 50 -12.86 1.69 4.84
CA GLU A 50 -11.48 1.22 4.87
C GLU A 50 -11.47 -0.22 4.36
N TYR A 51 -10.63 -0.52 3.37
CA TYR A 51 -10.47 -1.86 2.83
C TYR A 51 -9.02 -2.28 2.79
N LEU A 52 -8.70 -3.35 3.53
CA LEU A 52 -7.47 -4.10 3.34
C LEU A 52 -7.56 -4.82 1.99
N LEU A 53 -6.75 -4.38 1.03
CA LEU A 53 -6.68 -5.04 -0.28
C LEU A 53 -6.04 -6.41 -0.09
N ARG A 54 -4.77 -6.44 0.34
CA ARG A 54 -3.96 -7.67 0.48
C ARG A 54 -2.83 -7.50 1.50
N LEU A 55 -2.21 -8.64 1.84
CA LEU A 55 -1.00 -8.77 2.65
C LEU A 55 0.15 -9.44 1.85
N PRO A 56 0.59 -8.86 0.71
CA PRO A 56 1.65 -9.45 -0.10
C PRO A 56 2.97 -9.62 0.67
N VAL A 57 3.73 -10.64 0.29
CA VAL A 57 5.11 -10.82 0.72
C VAL A 57 6.02 -9.95 -0.16
N ALA A 58 6.86 -9.15 0.47
CA ALA A 58 8.00 -8.48 -0.15
C ALA A 58 9.28 -9.27 0.12
N VAL A 59 10.23 -9.18 -0.81
CA VAL A 59 11.52 -9.90 -0.69
C VAL A 59 12.37 -9.33 0.46
N LYS A 60 12.29 -8.01 0.69
CA LYS A 60 12.96 -7.22 1.74
C LYS A 60 12.12 -5.99 2.06
N GLY A 61 12.40 -5.32 3.17
CA GLY A 61 11.78 -4.05 3.56
C GLY A 61 12.39 -2.81 2.91
N THR A 62 12.78 -2.86 1.63
CA THR A 62 13.30 -1.67 0.93
C THR A 62 12.17 -0.86 0.31
N GLY A 63 12.38 0.46 0.14
CA GLY A 63 11.40 1.34 -0.51
C GLY A 63 10.99 0.90 -1.91
N GLU A 64 11.95 0.43 -2.69
CA GLU A 64 11.72 -0.12 -4.03
C GLU A 64 10.77 -1.32 -4.00
N GLN A 65 11.05 -2.31 -3.16
CA GLN A 65 10.26 -3.54 -3.12
C GLN A 65 8.88 -3.30 -2.52
N THR A 66 8.78 -2.44 -1.50
CA THR A 66 7.50 -1.97 -0.97
C THR A 66 6.67 -1.29 -2.07
N ALA A 67 7.25 -0.37 -2.83
CA ALA A 67 6.54 0.28 -3.93
C ALA A 67 6.07 -0.72 -4.99
N GLU A 68 6.93 -1.67 -5.41
CA GLU A 68 6.56 -2.69 -6.39
C GLU A 68 5.36 -3.53 -5.96
N VAL A 69 5.34 -4.02 -4.71
CA VAL A 69 4.18 -4.78 -4.22
C VAL A 69 2.93 -3.89 -4.11
N VAL A 70 3.06 -2.68 -3.58
CA VAL A 70 1.93 -1.74 -3.43
C VAL A 70 1.32 -1.38 -4.79
N ILE A 71 2.16 -0.99 -5.76
CA ILE A 71 1.74 -0.69 -7.13
C ILE A 71 1.02 -1.88 -7.75
N ARG A 72 1.59 -3.09 -7.61
CA ARG A 72 0.98 -4.30 -8.17
C ARG A 72 -0.41 -4.52 -7.59
N GLU A 73 -0.58 -4.42 -6.27
CA GLU A 73 -1.90 -4.61 -5.66
C GLU A 73 -2.88 -3.53 -6.15
N VAL A 74 -2.48 -2.26 -6.21
CA VAL A 74 -3.36 -1.19 -6.73
C VAL A 74 -3.76 -1.43 -8.19
N ASP A 75 -2.80 -1.79 -9.05
CA ASP A 75 -3.05 -2.06 -10.47
C ASP A 75 -3.95 -3.32 -10.63
N LEU A 76 -3.80 -4.36 -9.79
CA LEU A 76 -4.63 -5.57 -9.82
C LEU A 76 -6.11 -5.31 -9.51
N PHE A 77 -6.40 -4.37 -8.62
CA PHE A 77 -7.77 -3.97 -8.31
C PHE A 77 -8.30 -2.86 -9.22
N GLY A 78 -7.47 -2.29 -10.10
CA GLY A 78 -7.87 -1.22 -11.02
C GLY A 78 -8.10 0.14 -10.35
N LEU A 79 -7.45 0.39 -9.20
CA LEU A 79 -7.77 1.53 -8.32
C LEU A 79 -6.92 2.78 -8.55
N ARG A 80 -5.93 2.68 -9.45
CA ARG A 80 -4.91 3.71 -9.68
C ARG A 80 -5.51 5.10 -9.86
N ASP A 81 -6.53 5.22 -10.70
CA ASP A 81 -7.10 6.52 -11.06
C ASP A 81 -7.88 7.17 -9.91
N ASN A 82 -8.31 6.38 -8.92
CA ASN A 82 -9.04 6.82 -7.74
C ASN A 82 -8.11 7.33 -6.62
N ILE A 83 -6.83 6.90 -6.60
CA ILE A 83 -5.88 7.30 -5.55
C ILE A 83 -5.45 8.76 -5.72
N ILE A 84 -5.79 9.61 -4.75
CA ILE A 84 -5.35 11.01 -4.71
C ILE A 84 -4.29 11.28 -3.64
N GLY A 85 -4.12 10.37 -2.68
CA GLY A 85 -3.20 10.51 -1.57
C GLY A 85 -2.55 9.20 -1.18
N ILE A 86 -1.43 9.31 -0.48
CA ILE A 86 -0.68 8.19 0.07
C ILE A 86 -0.37 8.46 1.54
N SER A 87 -0.54 7.46 2.39
CA SER A 87 -0.24 7.53 3.81
C SER A 87 0.73 6.43 4.22
N PHE A 88 1.76 6.83 4.98
CA PHE A 88 2.94 6.01 5.23
C PHE A 88 3.68 6.50 6.48
N ASP A 89 4.46 5.64 7.12
CA ASP A 89 5.37 6.03 8.20
C ASP A 89 6.62 6.77 7.67
N THR A 90 7.15 7.72 8.45
CA THR A 90 8.31 8.52 8.06
C THR A 90 9.62 7.75 8.24
N THR A 91 9.89 6.79 7.37
CA THR A 91 11.18 6.07 7.27
C THR A 91 11.89 6.40 5.97
N ALA A 92 13.23 6.27 5.96
CA ALA A 92 14.04 6.51 4.77
C ALA A 92 13.64 5.60 3.58
N SER A 93 13.13 4.40 3.86
CA SER A 93 12.55 3.50 2.86
C SER A 93 11.30 4.09 2.19
N ASN A 94 10.50 4.91 2.86
CA ASN A 94 9.32 5.53 2.24
C ASN A 94 9.65 6.89 1.62
N THR A 95 10.41 7.74 2.33
CA THR A 95 10.60 9.16 1.96
C THR A 95 11.93 9.46 1.25
N GLY A 96 12.82 8.48 1.08
CA GLY A 96 14.11 8.68 0.44
C GLY A 96 13.98 9.28 -0.97
N LEU A 97 14.72 10.36 -1.25
CA LEU A 97 14.57 11.13 -2.49
C LEU A 97 14.79 10.31 -3.78
N ILE A 98 15.69 9.31 -3.72
CA ILE A 98 16.07 8.50 -4.89
C ILE A 98 15.31 7.17 -4.92
N GLN A 99 15.16 6.53 -3.75
CA GLN A 99 14.73 5.13 -3.62
C GLN A 99 13.50 4.95 -2.72
N GLY A 100 12.88 6.03 -2.27
CA GLY A 100 11.71 6.01 -1.41
C GLY A 100 10.49 5.44 -2.12
N ALA A 101 9.68 4.68 -1.40
CA ALA A 101 8.46 4.09 -1.92
C ALA A 101 7.50 5.15 -2.51
N CYS A 102 7.35 6.29 -1.84
CA CYS A 102 6.43 7.35 -2.24
C CYS A 102 6.76 7.90 -3.64
N ILE A 103 8.04 8.25 -3.87
CA ILE A 103 8.52 8.76 -5.16
C ILE A 103 8.32 7.73 -6.28
N ARG A 104 8.52 6.45 -5.99
CA ARG A 104 8.33 5.38 -6.98
C ARG A 104 6.88 5.18 -7.35
N ILE A 105 5.97 5.25 -6.37
CA ILE A 105 4.52 5.17 -6.59
C ILE A 105 4.06 6.34 -7.47
N GLU A 106 4.43 7.57 -7.14
CA GLU A 106 4.07 8.76 -7.94
C GLU A 106 4.60 8.68 -9.37
N ARG A 107 5.87 8.31 -9.55
CA ARG A 107 6.47 8.12 -10.89
C ARG A 107 5.70 7.09 -11.70
N LYS A 108 5.30 5.99 -11.08
CA LYS A 108 4.54 4.91 -11.73
C LYS A 108 3.10 5.34 -12.03
N PHE A 109 2.49 6.19 -11.22
CA PHE A 109 1.15 6.74 -11.44
C PHE A 109 1.16 7.91 -12.44
N GLY A 110 2.34 8.51 -12.68
CA GLY A 110 2.52 9.62 -13.60
C GLY A 110 1.94 10.94 -13.07
N ARG A 111 1.71 11.04 -11.75
CA ARG A 111 1.15 12.24 -11.09
C ARG A 111 1.62 12.35 -9.65
N SER A 112 1.63 13.58 -9.15
CA SER A 112 1.83 13.85 -7.72
C SER A 112 0.59 13.42 -6.92
N LEU A 113 0.83 12.91 -5.72
CA LEU A 113 -0.18 12.48 -4.76
C LEU A 113 -0.03 13.31 -3.48
N LEU A 114 -1.11 13.44 -2.71
CA LEU A 114 -1.03 14.05 -1.39
C LEU A 114 -0.28 13.13 -0.42
N TRP A 115 0.84 13.58 0.13
CA TRP A 115 1.61 12.81 1.11
C TRP A 115 1.07 13.05 2.53
N LEU A 116 0.58 11.99 3.15
CA LEU A 116 0.07 11.95 4.51
C LEU A 116 1.06 11.15 5.38
N ALA A 117 2.22 11.75 5.61
CA ALA A 117 3.26 11.15 6.43
C ALA A 117 2.81 11.06 7.89
N TRP A 118 2.90 9.87 8.46
CA TRP A 118 2.71 9.64 9.89
C TRP A 118 4.07 9.68 10.59
N SER A 119 4.21 10.58 11.56
CA SER A 119 5.33 10.57 12.50
C SER A 119 4.89 9.88 13.78
N SER A 120 5.60 8.81 14.18
CA SER A 120 5.41 8.17 15.48
C SER A 120 6.05 8.96 16.64
N HIS A 121 6.59 10.15 16.38
CA HIS A 121 7.14 11.05 17.39
C HIS A 121 6.38 12.39 17.38
N PRO A 122 5.92 12.88 18.54
CA PRO A 122 5.25 14.18 18.68
C PRO A 122 6.17 15.37 18.36
#